data_AF-A0ABD3FZK1-F1
#
_entry.id   AF-A0ABD3FZK1-F1
#
_cell.length_a   1.000
_cell.length_b   1.000
_cell.length_c   1.000
_cell.angle_alpha   90.00
_cell.angle_beta   90.00
_cell.angle_gamma   90.00
#
_symmetry.space_group_name_H-M   'P 1'
#
loop_
_entity.id
_entity.type
_entity.pdbx_description
1 polymer ?
#
loop_
_entity_poly.entity_id
_entity_poly.type
_entity_poly.pdbx_seq_one_letter_code
_entity_poly.pdbx_strand_id
1 'polypeptide(L)'
;MGQVCSGSGVSKHVSAPRDPADKELDPILIRKTKIPDFDGFFDSAAAPLNELVEIHNSIVESEENLKSAAAALQGETQVRLTVGHGGRVALVLWKFDKKDQIHVLTPEERDEKLNFSMELREAFDATENAITDLNTALEKPPTDEPLCEYAEKRGRLLVTKRGQLDVLVRDVNVSVFTLRKLLMFQAHVMSLTEAAKIFLKELSKVDDFSELSISTDEKGAIKIANGDKEMDLRKMKKLRAPVAQLRDAMVDLIDNVQTAVTSVPELAESSAAFVEESKGLPAKIREAVTSSDLSISEMTKAATATTSNVKALSNGPKIARATTVMVQYAAKELVEAAEIPHGG
;
A
#
# COMPACT_ATOMS: atom_id res chain seq x y z
N MET A 1 -29.04 -22.62 46.33
CA MET A 1 -28.81 -21.60 45.28
C MET A 1 -27.34 -21.64 44.93
N GLY A 2 -27.00 -22.31 43.83
CA GLY A 2 -25.62 -22.54 43.42
C GLY A 2 -25.13 -21.36 42.59
N GLN A 3 -23.95 -20.85 42.93
CA GLN A 3 -23.21 -19.91 42.10
C GLN A 3 -21.98 -20.66 41.58
N VAL A 4 -21.96 -20.84 40.26
CA VAL A 4 -20.94 -21.58 39.52
C VAL A 4 -19.85 -20.59 39.10
N CYS A 5 -18.60 -21.03 39.23
CA CYS A 5 -17.40 -20.36 38.73
C CYS A 5 -17.31 -20.36 37.19
N SER A 6 -16.41 -19.49 36.71
CA SER A 6 -15.61 -19.60 35.48
C SER A 6 -16.22 -19.17 34.15
N GLY A 7 -15.41 -18.43 33.39
CA GLY A 7 -15.68 -18.06 32.01
C GLY A 7 -14.76 -16.95 31.54
N SER A 8 -13.47 -17.29 31.39
CA SER A 8 -12.42 -16.47 30.79
C SER A 8 -12.92 -15.57 29.67
N GLY A 9 -12.67 -14.26 29.81
CA GLY A 9 -12.76 -13.31 28.72
C GLY A 9 -11.72 -13.68 27.66
N VAL A 10 -12.11 -14.55 26.73
CA VAL A 10 -11.39 -14.72 25.47
C VAL A 10 -11.53 -13.38 24.77
N SER A 11 -10.47 -12.58 24.84
CA SER A 11 -10.22 -11.48 23.93
C SER A 11 -10.47 -12.03 22.54
N LYS A 12 -11.63 -11.69 21.95
CA LYS A 12 -11.86 -11.89 20.54
C LYS A 12 -10.84 -11.01 19.86
N HIS A 13 -9.72 -11.63 19.48
CA HIS A 13 -8.80 -11.09 18.49
C HIS A 13 -9.66 -10.45 17.40
N VAL A 14 -9.62 -9.13 17.33
CA VAL A 14 -9.90 -8.43 16.08
C VAL A 14 -8.67 -8.70 15.22
N SER A 15 -8.55 -9.95 14.76
CA SER A 15 -8.07 -10.20 13.42
C SER A 15 -9.15 -9.57 12.56
N ALA A 16 -8.96 -8.31 12.21
CA ALA A 16 -9.59 -7.80 11.01
C ALA A 16 -8.70 -8.36 9.88
N PRO A 17 -9.03 -9.50 9.26
CA PRO A 17 -8.42 -9.82 7.99
C PRO A 17 -8.69 -8.61 7.09
N ARG A 18 -7.62 -7.92 6.69
CA ARG A 18 -7.71 -6.85 5.71
C ARG A 18 -8.38 -7.42 4.46
N ASP A 19 -9.44 -6.74 4.04
CA ASP A 19 -10.27 -7.11 2.90
C ASP A 19 -9.37 -7.30 1.66
N PRO A 20 -9.55 -8.35 0.83
CA PRO A 20 -8.99 -8.41 -0.52
C PRO A 20 -9.21 -7.15 -1.38
N ALA A 21 -10.13 -6.26 -0.96
CA ALA A 21 -10.39 -4.95 -1.52
C ALA A 21 -9.74 -3.76 -0.77
N ASP A 22 -8.75 -3.97 0.12
CA ASP A 22 -7.84 -2.92 0.60
C ASP A 22 -6.98 -2.45 -0.58
N LYS A 23 -7.64 -1.68 -1.44
CA LYS A 23 -7.15 -1.18 -2.71
C LYS A 23 -6.25 0.00 -2.43
N GLU A 24 -5.16 0.06 -3.19
CA GLU A 24 -4.44 1.30 -3.42
C GLU A 24 -5.45 2.41 -3.72
N LEU A 25 -5.39 3.48 -2.95
CA LEU A 25 -6.25 4.62 -3.14
C LEU A 25 -5.81 5.35 -4.39
N ASP A 26 -6.77 5.61 -5.28
CA ASP A 26 -6.58 6.45 -6.44
C ASP A 26 -6.22 7.88 -6.02
N PRO A 27 -5.27 8.55 -6.69
CA PRO A 27 -5.09 9.99 -6.56
C PRO A 27 -6.40 10.72 -6.84
N ILE A 28 -6.70 11.71 -6.01
CA ILE A 28 -7.89 12.54 -6.13
C ILE A 28 -7.70 13.54 -7.27
N LEU A 29 -8.61 13.46 -8.24
CA LEU A 29 -8.66 14.35 -9.38
C LEU A 29 -9.73 15.43 -9.18
N ILE A 30 -9.31 16.68 -9.36
CA ILE A 30 -10.19 17.82 -9.40
C ILE A 30 -10.67 18.06 -10.83
N ARG A 31 -11.99 18.21 -10.98
CA ARG A 31 -12.62 18.57 -12.25
C ARG A 31 -12.59 20.09 -12.41
N LYS A 32 -12.15 20.58 -13.57
CA LYS A 32 -12.25 22.01 -13.88
C LYS A 32 -13.71 22.47 -13.88
N THR A 33 -13.99 23.47 -13.07
CA THR A 33 -15.28 24.15 -12.97
C THR A 33 -15.41 25.29 -13.98
N LYS A 34 -14.27 25.78 -14.52
CA LYS A 34 -14.14 27.00 -15.33
C LYS A 34 -14.45 28.30 -14.58
N ILE A 35 -14.62 28.23 -13.26
CA ILE A 35 -14.75 29.39 -12.39
C ILE A 35 -13.37 29.56 -11.73
N PRO A 36 -12.59 30.59 -12.07
CA PRO A 36 -11.18 30.72 -11.65
C PRO A 36 -10.97 30.57 -10.14
N ASP A 37 -11.82 31.21 -9.33
CA ASP A 37 -11.73 31.15 -7.87
C ASP A 37 -11.99 29.74 -7.32
N PHE A 38 -12.92 29.01 -7.93
CA PHE A 38 -13.24 27.65 -7.50
C PHE A 38 -12.12 26.69 -7.94
N ASP A 39 -11.60 26.85 -9.15
CA ASP A 39 -10.51 26.03 -9.66
C ASP A 39 -9.24 26.24 -8.82
N GLY A 40 -8.90 27.49 -8.48
CA GLY A 40 -7.78 27.81 -7.58
C GLY A 40 -7.95 27.23 -6.17
N PHE A 41 -9.18 27.28 -5.62
CA PHE A 41 -9.49 26.64 -4.34
C PHE A 41 -9.32 25.11 -4.41
N PHE A 42 -9.93 24.46 -5.40
CA PHE A 42 -9.88 23.01 -5.50
C PHE A 42 -8.47 22.48 -5.79
N ASP A 43 -7.70 23.17 -6.62
CA ASP A 43 -6.30 22.81 -6.89
C ASP A 43 -5.47 22.87 -5.59
N SER A 44 -5.68 23.90 -4.76
CA SER A 44 -5.04 24.04 -3.45
C SER A 44 -5.47 22.94 -2.47
N ALA A 45 -6.75 22.57 -2.48
CA ALA A 45 -7.31 21.53 -1.60
C ALA A 45 -6.90 20.10 -2.01
N ALA A 46 -6.50 19.89 -3.27
CA ALA A 46 -6.12 18.58 -3.79
C ALA A 46 -4.77 18.10 -3.26
N ALA A 47 -3.82 19.01 -3.05
CA ALA A 47 -2.46 18.68 -2.62
C ALA A 47 -2.41 17.90 -1.29
N PRO A 48 -2.95 18.42 -0.16
CA PRO A 48 -2.90 17.69 1.11
C PRO A 48 -3.68 16.38 1.08
N LEU A 49 -4.73 16.31 0.26
CA LEU A 49 -5.52 15.09 0.09
C LEU A 49 -4.78 14.00 -0.68
N ASN A 50 -4.03 14.38 -1.72
CA ASN A 50 -3.17 13.44 -2.45
C ASN A 50 -1.97 13.00 -1.62
N GLU A 51 -1.43 13.87 -0.77
CA GLU A 51 -0.40 13.49 0.20
C GLU A 51 -0.91 12.43 1.20
N LEU A 52 -2.15 12.57 1.70
CA LEU A 52 -2.78 11.53 2.52
C LEU A 52 -2.92 10.19 1.79
N VAL A 53 -3.30 10.22 0.50
CA VAL A 53 -3.38 9.02 -0.34
C VAL A 53 -2.02 8.34 -0.49
N GLU A 54 -0.96 9.12 -0.73
CA GLU A 54 0.41 8.61 -0.89
C GLU A 54 0.94 7.96 0.40
N ILE A 55 0.74 8.61 1.55
CA ILE A 55 1.13 8.07 2.86
C ILE A 55 0.38 6.75 3.13
N HIS A 56 -0.93 6.73 2.89
CA HIS A 56 -1.76 5.54 3.07
C HIS A 56 -1.24 4.37 2.24
N ASN A 57 -1.06 4.59 0.94
CA ASN A 57 -0.60 3.57 0.01
C ASN A 57 0.82 3.07 0.35
N SER A 58 1.69 3.96 0.84
CA SER A 58 3.05 3.61 1.24
C SER A 58 3.09 2.65 2.42
N ILE A 59 2.18 2.79 3.40
CA ILE A 59 2.09 1.82 4.51
C ILE A 59 1.56 0.47 3.99
N VAL A 60 0.50 0.46 3.17
CA VAL A 60 -0.07 -0.80 2.60
C VAL A 60 1.02 -1.59 1.87
N GLU A 61 1.81 -0.89 1.09
CA GLU A 61 2.90 -1.45 0.31
C GLU A 61 4.03 -1.99 1.19
N SER A 62 4.49 -1.23 2.19
CA SER A 62 5.52 -1.69 3.12
C SER A 62 5.10 -2.94 3.89
N GLU A 63 3.82 -3.06 4.26
CA GLU A 63 3.31 -4.27 4.89
C GLU A 63 3.38 -5.49 3.96
N GLU A 64 2.98 -5.34 2.70
CA GLU A 64 3.10 -6.41 1.69
C GLU A 64 4.56 -6.79 1.47
N ASN A 65 5.45 -5.81 1.33
CA ASN A 65 6.87 -6.02 1.10
C ASN A 65 7.54 -6.73 2.28
N LEU A 66 7.18 -6.38 3.52
CA LEU A 66 7.70 -7.04 4.71
C LEU A 66 7.28 -8.52 4.74
N LYS A 67 6.00 -8.81 4.48
CA LYS A 67 5.49 -10.19 4.42
C LYS A 67 6.13 -10.98 3.27
N SER A 68 6.29 -10.37 2.11
CA SER A 68 6.92 -11.00 0.95
C SER A 68 8.39 -11.30 1.20
N ALA A 69 9.13 -10.37 1.81
CA ALA A 69 10.54 -10.59 2.19
C ALA A 69 10.69 -11.69 3.24
N ALA A 70 9.75 -11.79 4.19
CA ALA A 70 9.76 -12.84 5.19
C ALA A 70 9.47 -14.22 4.56
N ALA A 71 8.53 -14.28 3.61
CA ALA A 71 8.26 -15.48 2.83
C ALA A 71 9.49 -15.92 2.02
N ALA A 72 10.18 -14.97 1.36
CA ALA A 72 11.40 -15.24 0.60
C ALA A 72 12.50 -15.88 1.45
N LEU A 73 12.63 -15.44 2.71
CA LEU A 73 13.58 -15.98 3.66
C LEU A 73 13.25 -17.42 4.10
N GLN A 74 11.98 -17.84 3.97
CA GLN A 74 11.56 -19.23 4.10
C GLN A 74 11.75 -20.06 2.81
N GLY A 75 12.38 -19.49 1.78
CA GLY A 75 12.65 -20.15 0.50
C GLY A 75 11.51 -20.01 -0.52
N GLU A 76 10.53 -19.17 -0.25
CA GLU A 76 9.40 -18.94 -1.14
C GLU A 76 9.80 -18.12 -2.38
N THR A 77 9.08 -18.35 -3.46
CA THR A 77 9.17 -17.64 -4.73
C THR A 77 8.54 -16.26 -4.60
N GLN A 78 9.19 -15.27 -5.19
CA GLN A 78 8.74 -13.89 -5.28
C GLN A 78 8.38 -13.52 -6.72
N VAL A 79 7.62 -12.43 -6.82
CA VAL A 79 7.16 -11.87 -8.09
C VAL A 79 7.86 -10.54 -8.35
N ARG A 80 8.46 -10.41 -9.52
CA ARG A 80 9.03 -9.13 -9.99
C ARG A 80 8.31 -8.68 -11.26
N LEU A 81 7.79 -7.45 -11.21
CA LEU A 81 7.37 -6.71 -12.38
C LEU A 81 8.53 -5.90 -12.93
N THR A 82 8.56 -5.70 -14.24
CA THR A 82 9.45 -4.76 -14.91
C THR A 82 8.70 -4.02 -16.00
N VAL A 83 9.00 -2.74 -16.19
CA VAL A 83 8.51 -1.93 -17.30
C VAL A 83 9.68 -1.67 -18.25
N GLY A 84 9.59 -2.27 -19.44
CA GLY A 84 10.57 -2.16 -20.50
C GLY A 84 10.32 -0.98 -21.45
N HIS A 85 11.03 -1.00 -22.57
CA HIS A 85 10.88 0.02 -23.61
C HIS A 85 9.42 0.08 -24.13
N GLY A 86 8.91 1.29 -24.33
CA GLY A 86 7.53 1.51 -24.78
C GLY A 86 6.45 1.18 -23.74
N GLY A 87 6.80 1.07 -22.45
CA GLY A 87 5.85 0.79 -21.37
C GLY A 87 5.47 -0.69 -21.23
N ARG A 88 6.09 -1.60 -22.00
CA ARG A 88 5.77 -3.03 -21.94
C ARG A 88 6.05 -3.60 -20.56
N VAL A 89 5.09 -4.34 -20.04
CA VAL A 89 5.17 -4.96 -18.72
C VAL A 89 5.60 -6.42 -18.88
N ALA A 90 6.51 -6.87 -18.03
CA ALA A 90 6.90 -8.27 -17.91
C ALA A 90 6.91 -8.72 -16.45
N LEU A 91 6.54 -9.98 -16.24
CA LEU A 91 6.52 -10.66 -14.96
C LEU A 91 7.59 -11.75 -14.93
N VAL A 92 8.35 -11.86 -13.85
CA VAL A 92 9.19 -13.03 -13.59
C VAL A 92 8.99 -13.54 -12.17
N LEU A 93 9.01 -14.86 -12.03
CA LEU A 93 9.11 -15.53 -10.75
C LEU A 93 10.58 -15.77 -10.42
N TRP A 94 10.99 -15.47 -9.19
CA TRP A 94 12.37 -15.64 -8.75
C TRP A 94 12.43 -16.05 -7.27
N LYS A 95 13.53 -16.65 -6.83
CA LYS A 95 13.77 -17.00 -5.41
C LYS A 95 15.24 -16.83 -5.06
N PHE A 96 15.57 -16.86 -3.77
CA PHE A 96 16.97 -17.02 -3.36
C PHE A 96 17.38 -18.48 -3.49
N ASP A 97 18.56 -18.71 -4.09
CA ASP A 97 19.18 -20.02 -4.11
C ASP A 97 19.88 -20.34 -2.77
N LYS A 98 20.50 -21.51 -2.68
CA LYS A 98 21.23 -21.95 -1.47
C LYS A 98 22.45 -21.10 -1.13
N LYS A 99 22.88 -20.20 -2.02
CA LYS A 99 23.99 -19.26 -1.85
C LYS A 99 23.49 -17.83 -1.65
N ASP A 100 22.18 -17.66 -1.37
CA ASP A 100 21.51 -16.37 -1.23
C ASP A 100 21.62 -15.48 -2.49
N GLN A 101 21.72 -16.09 -3.68
CA GLN A 101 21.71 -15.40 -4.96
C GLN A 101 20.31 -15.44 -5.58
N ILE A 102 19.97 -14.41 -6.36
CA ILE A 102 18.71 -14.34 -7.10
C ILE A 102 18.74 -15.39 -8.22
N HIS A 103 17.81 -16.34 -8.16
CA HIS A 103 17.54 -17.32 -9.20
C HIS A 103 16.17 -17.04 -9.82
N VAL A 104 16.15 -16.66 -11.10
CA VAL A 104 14.90 -16.55 -11.86
C VAL A 104 14.47 -17.94 -12.28
N LEU A 105 13.23 -18.31 -12.00
CA LEU A 105 12.73 -19.65 -12.29
C LEU A 105 12.72 -19.87 -13.81
N THR A 106 13.22 -21.04 -14.22
CA THR A 106 13.01 -21.58 -15.57
C THR A 106 11.53 -21.89 -15.81
N PRO A 107 11.08 -22.03 -17.07
CA PRO A 107 9.70 -22.42 -17.37
C PRO A 107 9.26 -23.69 -16.64
N GLU A 108 10.14 -24.69 -16.56
CA GLU A 108 9.88 -25.97 -15.90
C GLU A 108 9.74 -25.80 -14.38
N GLU A 109 10.66 -25.06 -13.74
CA GLU A 109 10.58 -24.77 -12.30
C GLU A 109 9.34 -23.93 -11.96
N ARG A 110 8.98 -23.00 -12.84
CA ARG A 110 7.76 -22.21 -12.72
C ARG A 110 6.54 -23.11 -12.76
N ASP A 111 6.45 -24.01 -13.73
CA ASP A 111 5.33 -24.95 -13.82
C ASP A 111 5.25 -25.87 -12.61
N GLU A 112 6.38 -26.37 -12.12
CA GLU A 112 6.43 -27.14 -10.87
C GLU A 112 5.89 -26.31 -9.69
N LYS A 113 6.31 -25.06 -9.55
CA LYS A 113 5.83 -24.17 -8.48
C LYS A 113 4.33 -23.91 -8.59
N LEU A 114 3.84 -23.62 -9.78
CA LEU A 114 2.43 -23.28 -10.01
C LEU A 114 1.51 -24.50 -9.88
N ASN A 115 1.99 -25.71 -10.18
CA ASN A 115 1.23 -26.95 -10.02
C ASN A 115 1.02 -27.37 -8.55
N PHE A 116 1.64 -26.66 -7.59
CA PHE A 116 1.43 -26.89 -6.16
C PHE A 116 -0.01 -26.66 -5.71
N SER A 117 -0.73 -25.69 -6.31
CA SER A 117 -2.13 -25.39 -6.01
C SER A 117 -2.83 -24.81 -7.23
N MET A 118 -4.08 -25.22 -7.44
CA MET A 118 -4.92 -24.73 -8.54
C MET A 118 -5.15 -23.22 -8.42
N GLU A 119 -5.37 -22.71 -7.22
CA GLU A 119 -5.56 -21.30 -6.94
C GLU A 119 -4.31 -20.47 -7.30
N LEU A 120 -3.11 -20.99 -7.02
CA LEU A 120 -1.87 -20.31 -7.40
C LEU A 120 -1.71 -20.27 -8.94
N ARG A 121 -2.01 -21.38 -9.62
CA ARG A 121 -2.00 -21.46 -11.09
C ARG A 121 -2.97 -20.43 -11.69
N GLU A 122 -4.21 -20.41 -11.22
CA GLU A 122 -5.24 -19.49 -11.69
C GLU A 122 -4.85 -18.02 -11.46
N ALA A 123 -4.27 -17.69 -10.31
CA ALA A 123 -3.79 -16.33 -10.04
C ALA A 123 -2.61 -15.92 -10.93
N PHE A 124 -1.71 -16.86 -11.24
CA PHE A 124 -0.63 -16.61 -12.20
C PHE A 124 -1.17 -16.39 -13.61
N ASP A 125 -2.07 -17.27 -14.08
CA ASP A 125 -2.68 -17.16 -15.40
C ASP A 125 -3.49 -15.86 -15.54
N ALA A 126 -4.24 -15.46 -14.50
CA ALA A 126 -4.94 -14.18 -14.45
C ALA A 126 -3.98 -12.98 -14.52
N THR A 127 -2.80 -13.09 -13.91
CA THR A 127 -1.76 -12.06 -13.96
C THR A 127 -1.14 -11.95 -15.36
N GLU A 128 -0.77 -13.08 -15.97
CA GLU A 128 -0.24 -13.12 -17.33
C GLU A 128 -1.25 -12.60 -18.35
N ASN A 129 -2.53 -12.94 -18.19
CA ASN A 129 -3.61 -12.44 -19.04
C ASN A 129 -3.75 -10.91 -18.90
N ALA A 130 -3.79 -10.37 -17.68
CA ALA A 130 -3.87 -8.93 -17.46
C ALA A 130 -2.67 -8.18 -18.08
N ILE A 131 -1.46 -8.74 -17.96
CA ILE A 131 -0.25 -8.19 -18.58
C ILE A 131 -0.31 -8.27 -20.10
N THR A 132 -0.80 -9.38 -20.65
CA THR A 132 -0.99 -9.57 -22.08
C THR A 132 -2.00 -8.58 -22.65
N ASP A 133 -3.12 -8.37 -21.96
CA ASP A 133 -4.16 -7.41 -22.34
C ASP A 133 -3.61 -5.99 -22.32
N LEU A 134 -2.89 -5.58 -21.26
CA LEU A 134 -2.23 -4.28 -21.19
C LEU A 134 -1.22 -4.11 -22.33
N ASN A 135 -0.32 -5.07 -22.54
CA ASN A 135 0.68 -5.01 -23.60
C ASN A 135 0.05 -4.97 -25.00
N THR A 136 -1.03 -5.72 -25.23
CA THR A 136 -1.77 -5.71 -26.50
C THR A 136 -2.42 -4.34 -26.73
N ALA A 137 -3.00 -3.76 -25.68
CA ALA A 137 -3.62 -2.44 -25.77
C ALA A 137 -2.60 -1.30 -25.92
N LEU A 138 -1.36 -1.47 -25.45
CA LEU A 138 -0.26 -0.53 -25.75
C LEU A 138 0.13 -0.59 -27.23
N GLU A 139 0.19 -1.79 -27.82
CA GLU A 139 0.53 -1.98 -29.23
C GLU A 139 -0.60 -1.50 -30.16
N LYS A 140 -1.85 -1.71 -29.74
CA LYS A 140 -3.05 -1.32 -30.48
C LYS A 140 -4.06 -0.65 -29.53
N PRO A 141 -3.92 0.68 -29.32
CA PRO A 141 -4.79 1.41 -28.41
C PRO A 141 -6.28 1.32 -28.82
N PRO A 142 -7.21 1.12 -27.88
CA PRO A 142 -8.64 1.02 -28.18
C PRO A 142 -9.26 2.33 -28.68
N THR A 143 -8.67 3.48 -28.34
CA THR A 143 -9.12 4.81 -28.78
C THR A 143 -7.95 5.68 -29.23
N ASP A 144 -8.25 6.86 -29.77
CA ASP A 144 -7.25 7.89 -30.11
C ASP A 144 -6.89 8.79 -28.90
N GLU A 145 -7.39 8.48 -27.70
CA GLU A 145 -7.08 9.26 -26.50
C GLU A 145 -5.60 9.09 -26.09
N PRO A 146 -5.00 10.01 -25.32
CA PRO A 146 -3.64 9.82 -24.82
C PRO A 146 -3.53 8.53 -23.98
N LEU A 147 -2.49 7.73 -24.23
CA LEU A 147 -2.14 6.58 -23.37
C LEU A 147 -1.79 7.06 -21.95
N CYS A 148 -2.09 6.23 -20.96
CA CYS A 148 -1.55 6.44 -19.63
C CYS A 148 -0.03 6.22 -19.62
N GLU A 149 0.68 7.00 -18.82
CA GLU A 149 2.09 6.80 -18.52
C GLU A 149 2.18 6.17 -17.13
N TYR A 150 3.02 5.15 -17.00
CA TYR A 150 3.25 4.46 -15.74
C TYR A 150 4.68 3.95 -15.64
N ALA A 151 5.13 3.74 -14.41
CA ALA A 151 6.44 3.18 -14.11
C ALA A 151 6.30 2.03 -13.10
N GLU A 152 7.26 1.11 -13.12
CA GLU A 152 7.40 0.17 -12.02
C GLU A 152 7.93 0.93 -10.80
N LYS A 153 7.22 0.84 -9.69
CA LYS A 153 7.64 1.34 -8.39
C LYS A 153 7.34 0.26 -7.37
N ARG A 154 8.40 -0.24 -6.70
CA ARG A 154 8.30 -1.13 -5.53
C ARG A 154 7.41 -2.37 -5.77
N GLY A 155 7.50 -2.92 -6.98
CA GLY A 155 6.81 -4.11 -7.41
C GLY A 155 5.41 -3.89 -7.95
N ARG A 156 4.98 -2.64 -8.20
CA ARG A 156 3.67 -2.30 -8.77
C ARG A 156 3.82 -1.33 -9.94
N LEU A 157 2.78 -1.22 -10.75
CA LEU A 157 2.69 -0.20 -11.79
C LEU A 157 2.06 1.07 -11.20
N LEU A 158 2.85 2.14 -11.07
CA LEU A 158 2.37 3.45 -10.66
C LEU A 158 2.02 4.27 -11.90
N VAL A 159 0.76 4.64 -12.04
CA VAL A 159 0.33 5.60 -13.08
C VAL A 159 0.89 6.98 -12.75
N THR A 160 1.85 7.44 -13.55
CA THR A 160 2.45 8.78 -13.44
C THR A 160 1.62 9.83 -14.18
N LYS A 161 0.83 9.39 -15.17
CA LYS A 161 -0.12 10.25 -15.89
C LYS A 161 -1.27 9.41 -16.40
N ARG A 162 -2.49 9.80 -16.04
CA ARG A 162 -3.70 9.11 -16.47
C ARG A 162 -3.94 9.26 -17.97
N GLY A 163 -4.55 8.24 -18.54
CA GLY A 163 -4.95 8.20 -19.94
C GLY A 163 -5.84 6.99 -20.20
N GLN A 164 -6.02 6.63 -21.46
CA GLN A 164 -6.56 5.30 -21.75
C GLN A 164 -5.62 4.23 -21.17
N LEU A 165 -6.16 3.05 -20.86
CA LEU A 165 -5.48 1.91 -20.23
C LEU A 165 -5.26 2.00 -18.70
N ASP A 166 -5.65 3.09 -18.02
CA ASP A 166 -5.61 3.18 -16.55
C ASP A 166 -6.24 1.95 -15.86
N VAL A 167 -7.35 1.45 -16.40
CA VAL A 167 -8.05 0.26 -15.88
C VAL A 167 -7.20 -0.99 -16.05
N LEU A 168 -6.51 -1.17 -17.19
CA LEU A 168 -5.66 -2.33 -17.42
C LEU A 168 -4.41 -2.31 -16.51
N VAL A 169 -3.83 -1.12 -16.25
CA VAL A 169 -2.75 -0.97 -15.27
C VAL A 169 -3.21 -1.40 -13.88
N ARG A 170 -4.42 -0.98 -13.48
CA ARG A 170 -5.03 -1.41 -12.23
C ARG A 170 -5.27 -2.93 -12.19
N ASP A 171 -5.77 -3.52 -13.27
CA ASP A 171 -6.04 -4.96 -13.34
C ASP A 171 -4.75 -5.77 -13.16
N VAL A 172 -3.63 -5.31 -13.75
CA VAL A 172 -2.30 -5.91 -13.49
C VAL A 172 -1.94 -5.83 -12.02
N ASN A 173 -2.06 -4.66 -11.37
CA ASN A 173 -1.72 -4.52 -9.94
C ASN A 173 -2.57 -5.42 -9.04
N VAL A 174 -3.88 -5.55 -9.32
CA VAL A 174 -4.80 -6.42 -8.56
C VAL A 174 -4.42 -7.90 -8.73
N SER A 175 -4.14 -8.34 -9.95
CA SER A 175 -3.74 -9.72 -10.22
C SER A 175 -2.39 -10.05 -9.57
N VAL A 176 -1.41 -9.15 -9.67
CA VAL A 176 -0.08 -9.31 -9.03
C VAL A 176 -0.19 -9.38 -7.51
N PHE A 177 -1.01 -8.52 -6.91
CA PHE A 177 -1.26 -8.55 -5.46
C PHE A 177 -1.85 -9.90 -5.03
N THR A 178 -2.81 -10.42 -5.79
CA THR A 178 -3.43 -11.72 -5.52
C THR A 178 -2.42 -12.85 -5.62
N LEU A 179 -1.60 -12.86 -6.68
CA LEU A 179 -0.52 -13.83 -6.87
C LEU A 179 0.48 -13.81 -5.71
N ARG A 180 0.94 -12.63 -5.30
CA ARG A 180 1.86 -12.48 -4.15
C ARG A 180 1.24 -12.97 -2.86
N LYS A 181 -0.04 -12.67 -2.62
CA LYS A 181 -0.76 -13.14 -1.43
C LYS A 181 -0.77 -14.66 -1.35
N LEU A 182 -1.06 -15.34 -2.45
CA LEU A 182 -1.06 -16.80 -2.49
C LEU A 182 0.35 -17.38 -2.29
N LEU A 183 1.39 -16.74 -2.83
CA LEU A 183 2.79 -17.14 -2.55
C LEU A 183 3.13 -16.99 -1.07
N MET A 184 2.77 -15.86 -0.44
CA MET A 184 2.99 -15.64 0.99
C MET A 184 2.23 -16.67 1.86
N PHE A 185 1.04 -17.10 1.44
CA PHE A 185 0.28 -18.15 2.12
C PHE A 185 0.98 -19.51 2.09
N GLN A 186 1.66 -19.85 0.99
CA GLN A 186 2.45 -21.09 0.91
C GLN A 186 3.65 -21.09 1.85
N ALA A 187 4.17 -19.90 2.19
CA ALA A 187 5.19 -19.72 3.22
C ALA A 187 4.63 -19.51 4.63
N HIS A 188 3.32 -19.64 4.83
CA HIS A 188 2.65 -19.36 6.11
C HIS A 188 2.94 -17.96 6.69
N VAL A 189 3.11 -16.96 5.82
CA VAL A 189 3.27 -15.55 6.22
C VAL A 189 2.00 -14.77 5.86
N MET A 190 1.01 -14.77 6.74
CA MET A 190 -0.29 -14.13 6.52
C MET A 190 -0.41 -12.78 7.23
N SER A 191 0.42 -12.52 8.23
CA SER A 191 0.35 -11.36 9.14
C SER A 191 1.68 -10.62 9.25
N LEU A 192 1.62 -9.37 9.74
CA LEU A 192 2.82 -8.61 10.10
C LEU A 192 3.51 -9.26 11.30
N THR A 193 2.74 -9.78 12.27
CA THR A 193 3.29 -10.50 13.41
C THR A 193 4.18 -11.68 12.98
N GLU A 194 3.75 -12.49 12.01
CA GLU A 194 4.56 -13.61 11.49
C GLU A 194 5.82 -13.13 10.78
N ALA A 195 5.70 -12.10 9.92
CA ALA A 195 6.85 -11.54 9.22
C ALA A 195 7.88 -10.95 10.20
N ALA A 196 7.40 -10.24 11.22
CA ALA A 196 8.22 -9.69 12.28
C ALA A 196 8.90 -10.80 13.10
N LYS A 197 8.20 -11.86 13.51
CA LYS A 197 8.85 -13.01 14.18
C LYS A 197 9.98 -13.62 13.37
N ILE A 198 9.77 -13.80 12.07
CA ILE A 198 10.80 -14.30 11.16
C ILE A 198 12.00 -13.35 11.16
N PHE A 199 11.74 -12.04 11.09
CA PHE A 199 12.77 -11.02 11.16
C PHE A 199 13.57 -11.09 12.47
N LEU A 200 12.89 -11.10 13.62
CA LEU A 200 13.55 -11.13 14.93
C LEU A 200 14.38 -12.41 15.14
N LYS A 201 13.86 -13.56 14.70
CA LYS A 201 14.59 -14.84 14.73
C LYS A 201 15.84 -14.83 13.86
N GLU A 202 15.85 -14.07 12.77
CA GLU A 202 17.00 -14.00 11.88
C GLU A 202 18.02 -12.96 12.35
N LEU A 203 17.55 -11.88 12.99
CA LEU A 203 18.41 -10.94 13.67
C LEU A 203 19.17 -11.60 14.84
N SER A 204 18.53 -12.46 15.64
CA SER A 204 19.18 -13.12 16.78
C SER A 204 20.33 -14.06 16.40
N LYS A 205 20.48 -14.40 15.10
CA LYS A 205 21.61 -15.16 14.57
C LYS A 205 22.82 -14.28 14.24
N VAL A 206 22.62 -12.97 14.15
CA VAL A 206 23.63 -12.00 13.71
C VAL A 206 24.30 -11.30 14.89
N ASP A 207 23.51 -10.94 15.90
CA ASP A 207 23.98 -10.25 17.11
C ASP A 207 23.14 -10.66 18.33
N ASP A 208 23.59 -10.27 19.53
CA ASP A 208 22.85 -10.50 20.77
C ASP A 208 21.69 -9.50 20.89
N PHE A 209 20.49 -9.99 20.56
CA PHE A 209 19.22 -9.28 20.67
C PHE A 209 18.32 -9.89 21.75
N SER A 210 18.92 -10.42 22.81
CA SER A 210 18.18 -11.04 23.92
C SER A 210 17.24 -10.08 24.67
N GLU A 211 17.52 -8.78 24.63
CA GLU A 211 16.68 -7.72 25.23
C GLU A 211 15.96 -6.89 24.17
N LEU A 212 15.75 -7.44 22.97
CA LEU A 212 15.05 -6.74 21.90
C LEU A 212 13.60 -6.47 22.29
N SER A 213 13.20 -5.22 22.14
CA SER A 213 11.84 -4.76 22.36
C SER A 213 11.40 -3.86 21.22
N ILE A 214 10.12 -3.93 20.91
CA ILE A 214 9.44 -2.99 20.04
C ILE A 214 8.39 -2.30 20.91
N SER A 215 8.39 -0.98 20.88
CA SER A 215 7.40 -0.16 21.59
C SER A 215 6.88 0.93 20.69
N THR A 216 5.79 1.56 21.11
CA THR A 216 5.24 2.73 20.43
C THR A 216 5.09 3.90 21.37
N ASP A 217 5.26 5.11 20.85
CA ASP A 217 4.94 6.33 21.59
C ASP A 217 3.43 6.62 21.56
N GLU A 218 3.00 7.68 22.25
CA GLU A 218 1.60 8.10 22.31
C GLU A 218 0.99 8.44 20.94
N LYS A 219 1.83 8.73 19.94
CA LYS A 219 1.41 9.05 18.58
C LYS A 219 1.43 7.83 17.65
N GLY A 220 1.93 6.69 18.11
CA GLY A 220 2.04 5.45 17.35
C GLY A 220 3.35 5.31 16.58
N ALA A 221 4.36 6.17 16.82
CA ALA A 221 5.68 6.00 16.23
C ALA A 221 6.33 4.73 16.78
N ILE A 222 6.94 3.94 15.89
CA ILE A 222 7.51 2.64 16.23
C ILE A 222 8.98 2.82 16.62
N LYS A 223 9.34 2.33 17.80
CA LYS A 223 10.71 2.33 18.31
C LYS A 223 11.18 0.90 18.55
N ILE A 224 12.37 0.59 18.04
CA ILE A 224 13.07 -0.67 18.29
C ILE A 224 14.23 -0.39 19.23
N ALA A 225 14.36 -1.17 20.29
CA ALA A 225 15.45 -1.07 21.25
C ALA A 225 15.98 -2.46 21.62
N ASN A 226 17.23 -2.53 22.04
CA ASN A 226 17.82 -3.71 22.67
C ASN A 226 18.38 -3.28 24.03
N GLY A 227 17.69 -3.69 25.10
CA GLY A 227 17.87 -3.11 26.42
C GLY A 227 17.61 -1.59 26.41
N ASP A 228 18.53 -0.83 27.00
CA ASP A 228 18.42 0.63 27.06
C ASP A 228 18.81 1.36 25.75
N LYS A 229 19.27 0.63 24.73
CA LYS A 229 19.80 1.22 23.50
C LYS A 229 18.79 1.16 22.37
N GLU A 230 18.40 2.33 21.87
CA GLU A 230 17.64 2.43 20.63
C GLU A 230 18.44 1.91 19.44
N MET A 231 17.78 1.11 18.61
CA MET A 231 18.37 0.46 17.47
C MET A 231 17.92 1.11 16.17
N ASP A 232 18.89 1.47 15.35
CA ASP A 232 18.66 1.83 13.94
C ASP A 232 19.04 0.64 13.06
N LEU A 233 18.03 -0.06 12.54
CA LEU A 233 18.21 -1.24 11.68
C LEU A 233 19.09 -0.97 10.44
N ARG A 234 19.17 0.29 9.98
CA ARG A 234 20.03 0.68 8.84
C ARG A 234 21.51 0.50 9.13
N LYS A 235 21.89 0.60 10.40
CA LYS A 235 23.29 0.46 10.84
C LYS A 235 23.74 -1.00 10.88
N MET A 236 22.83 -1.95 10.74
CA MET A 236 23.17 -3.37 10.62
C MET A 236 23.89 -3.62 9.29
N LYS A 237 25.07 -4.26 9.36
CA LYS A 237 25.93 -4.53 8.21
C LYS A 237 26.17 -6.03 8.09
N LYS A 238 26.60 -6.48 6.90
CA LYS A 238 26.99 -7.87 6.59
C LYS A 238 25.85 -8.90 6.76
N LEU A 239 24.61 -8.46 6.50
CA LEU A 239 23.48 -9.38 6.42
C LEU A 239 23.54 -10.17 5.10
N ARG A 240 23.13 -11.44 5.14
CA ARG A 240 22.88 -12.22 3.92
C ARG A 240 21.75 -11.56 3.12
N ALA A 241 21.75 -11.68 1.80
CA ALA A 241 20.82 -10.98 0.92
C ALA A 241 19.33 -11.08 1.32
N PRO A 242 18.75 -12.26 1.63
CA PRO A 242 17.35 -12.35 2.03
C PRO A 242 17.06 -11.69 3.39
N VAL A 243 18.03 -11.72 4.32
CA VAL A 243 17.91 -11.02 5.61
C VAL A 243 18.02 -9.51 5.43
N ALA A 244 18.88 -9.05 4.51
CA ALA A 244 19.00 -7.65 4.15
C ALA A 244 17.69 -7.13 3.52
N GLN A 245 17.07 -7.89 2.61
CA GLN A 245 15.77 -7.54 2.04
C GLN A 245 14.68 -7.42 3.11
N LEU A 246 14.63 -8.36 4.07
CA LEU A 246 13.66 -8.31 5.16
C LEU A 246 13.92 -7.12 6.10
N ARG A 247 15.19 -6.82 6.40
CA ARG A 247 15.59 -5.63 7.15
C ARG A 247 15.15 -4.36 6.43
N ASP A 248 15.43 -4.25 5.13
CA ASP A 248 15.08 -3.07 4.33
C ASP A 248 13.55 -2.87 4.30
N ALA A 249 12.77 -3.95 4.14
CA ALA A 249 11.32 -3.87 4.19
C ALA A 249 10.77 -3.46 5.58
N MET A 250 11.41 -3.89 6.67
CA MET A 250 11.07 -3.44 8.02
C MET A 250 11.38 -1.96 8.21
N VAL A 251 12.53 -1.50 7.71
CA VAL A 251 12.92 -0.08 7.74
C VAL A 251 11.90 0.77 6.98
N ASP A 252 11.52 0.35 5.77
CA ASP A 252 10.53 1.06 4.95
C ASP A 252 9.18 1.16 5.67
N LEU A 253 8.73 0.09 6.35
CA LEU A 253 7.50 0.13 7.15
C LEU A 253 7.59 1.15 8.29
N ILE A 254 8.70 1.13 9.05
CA ILE A 254 8.91 2.05 10.16
C ILE A 254 8.94 3.50 9.66
N ASP A 255 9.59 3.77 8.53
CA ASP A 255 9.66 5.12 7.95
C ASP A 255 8.33 5.62 7.45
N ASN A 256 7.55 4.77 6.79
CA ASN A 256 6.22 5.14 6.31
C ASN A 256 5.25 5.34 7.48
N VAL A 257 5.37 4.54 8.55
CA VAL A 257 4.63 4.78 9.80
C VAL A 257 5.07 6.10 10.45
N GLN A 258 6.37 6.37 10.54
CA GLN A 258 6.90 7.62 11.11
C GLN A 258 6.41 8.84 10.32
N THR A 259 6.40 8.76 8.98
CA THR A 259 5.85 9.78 8.09
C THR A 259 4.37 9.99 8.36
N ALA A 260 3.60 8.91 8.51
CA ALA A 260 2.18 9.01 8.81
C ALA A 260 1.92 9.65 10.18
N VAL A 261 2.65 9.23 11.21
CA VAL A 261 2.52 9.75 12.58
C VAL A 261 2.82 11.26 12.64
N THR A 262 3.73 11.74 11.81
CA THR A 262 4.14 13.15 11.78
C THR A 262 3.25 14.01 10.89
N SER A 263 2.89 13.54 9.69
CA SER A 263 2.17 14.34 8.70
C SER A 263 0.64 14.21 8.76
N VAL A 264 0.11 13.02 9.06
CA VAL A 264 -1.36 12.77 8.97
C VAL A 264 -2.18 13.71 9.86
N PRO A 265 -1.78 14.05 11.11
CA PRO A 265 -2.56 14.96 11.95
C PRO A 265 -2.77 16.34 11.30
N GLU A 266 -1.71 16.94 10.77
CA GLU A 266 -1.75 18.26 10.12
C GLU A 266 -2.53 18.19 8.79
N LEU A 267 -2.29 17.15 7.99
CA LEU A 267 -3.02 16.92 6.75
C LEU A 267 -4.51 16.65 6.97
N ALA A 268 -4.87 16.00 8.08
CA ALA A 268 -6.26 15.76 8.46
C ALA A 268 -6.98 17.06 8.84
N GLU A 269 -6.32 17.94 9.60
CA GLU A 269 -6.84 19.27 9.94
C GLU A 269 -7.01 20.13 8.69
N SER A 270 -5.98 20.19 7.85
CA SER A 270 -6.03 20.90 6.56
C SER A 270 -7.16 20.39 5.68
N SER A 271 -7.28 19.07 5.52
CA SER A 271 -8.35 18.44 4.74
C SER A 271 -9.74 18.75 5.33
N ALA A 272 -9.89 18.76 6.65
CA ALA A 272 -11.16 19.09 7.30
C ALA A 272 -11.55 20.56 7.08
N ALA A 273 -10.58 21.49 7.15
CA ALA A 273 -10.80 22.90 6.88
C ALA A 273 -11.28 23.12 5.42
N PHE A 274 -10.61 22.48 4.44
CA PHE A 274 -11.04 22.53 3.04
C PHE A 274 -12.43 21.93 2.84
N VAL A 275 -12.77 20.84 3.53
CA VAL A 275 -14.11 20.25 3.47
C VAL A 275 -15.16 21.25 3.96
N GLU A 276 -14.95 21.91 5.11
CA GLU A 276 -15.89 22.90 5.64
C GLU A 276 -16.08 24.09 4.69
N GLU A 277 -14.98 24.65 4.16
CA GLU A 277 -15.06 25.76 3.21
C GLU A 277 -15.80 25.37 1.91
N SER A 278 -15.57 24.14 1.43
CA SER A 278 -16.15 23.65 0.19
C SER A 278 -17.68 23.51 0.23
N LYS A 279 -18.30 23.34 1.42
CA LYS A 279 -19.76 23.15 1.58
C LYS A 279 -20.57 24.35 1.08
N GLY A 280 -20.00 25.55 1.14
CA GLY A 280 -20.64 26.77 0.68
C GLY A 280 -20.57 26.99 -0.84
N LEU A 281 -19.65 26.32 -1.54
CA LEU A 281 -19.38 26.56 -2.96
C LEU A 281 -20.58 26.23 -3.87
N PRO A 282 -21.34 25.14 -3.67
CA PRO A 282 -22.51 24.86 -4.49
C PRO A 282 -23.56 25.98 -4.49
N ALA A 283 -23.76 26.67 -3.37
CA ALA A 283 -24.72 27.77 -3.28
C ALA A 283 -24.24 29.03 -4.04
N LYS A 284 -22.92 29.20 -4.20
CA LYS A 284 -22.30 30.36 -4.84
C LYS A 284 -22.15 30.24 -6.36
N ILE A 285 -22.42 29.06 -6.95
CA ILE A 285 -22.22 28.81 -8.39
C ILE A 285 -22.96 29.83 -9.25
N ARG A 286 -24.24 30.12 -8.96
CA ARG A 286 -25.05 31.01 -9.81
C ARG A 286 -24.46 32.42 -9.87
N GLU A 287 -24.04 32.94 -8.73
CA GLU A 287 -23.39 34.25 -8.62
C GLU A 287 -22.05 34.23 -9.36
N ALA A 288 -21.20 33.25 -9.08
CA ALA A 288 -19.88 33.11 -9.69
C ALA A 288 -19.91 32.93 -11.21
N VAL A 289 -20.93 32.25 -11.75
CA VAL A 289 -21.14 32.12 -13.20
C VAL A 289 -21.62 33.43 -13.80
N THR A 290 -22.48 34.18 -13.10
CA THR A 290 -22.98 35.49 -13.58
C THR A 290 -21.87 36.55 -13.58
N SER A 291 -20.89 36.43 -12.67
CA SER A 291 -19.70 37.29 -12.62
C SER A 291 -18.55 36.80 -13.52
N SER A 292 -18.74 35.69 -14.24
CA SER A 292 -17.78 35.13 -15.19
C SER A 292 -18.33 35.22 -16.62
N ASP A 293 -17.46 35.12 -17.64
CA ASP A 293 -17.87 35.08 -19.06
C ASP A 293 -18.52 33.74 -19.49
N LEU A 294 -19.11 33.00 -18.54
CA LEU A 294 -19.67 31.67 -18.76
C LEU A 294 -21.14 31.74 -19.18
N SER A 295 -21.51 30.90 -20.14
CA SER A 295 -22.89 30.79 -20.61
C SER A 295 -23.79 30.01 -19.65
N ILE A 296 -25.11 30.14 -19.79
CA ILE A 296 -26.10 29.39 -18.99
C ILE A 296 -25.91 27.86 -19.14
N SER A 297 -25.50 27.38 -20.32
CA SER A 297 -25.23 25.94 -20.53
C SER A 297 -23.95 25.46 -19.81
N GLU A 298 -23.02 26.36 -19.51
CA GLU A 298 -21.82 26.08 -18.74
C GLU A 298 -22.08 26.09 -17.23
N MET A 299 -23.14 26.77 -16.77
CA MET A 299 -23.57 26.75 -15.37
C MET A 299 -23.81 25.32 -14.86
N THR A 300 -24.50 24.48 -15.65
CA THR A 300 -24.78 23.08 -15.26
C THR A 300 -23.49 22.25 -15.20
N LYS A 301 -22.52 22.52 -16.08
CA LYS A 301 -21.22 21.83 -16.08
C LYS A 301 -20.39 22.23 -14.86
N ALA A 302 -20.32 23.53 -14.58
CA ALA A 302 -19.66 24.06 -13.39
C ALA A 302 -20.28 23.46 -12.12
N ALA A 303 -21.62 23.43 -12.02
CA ALA A 303 -22.31 22.84 -10.88
C ALA A 303 -22.01 21.36 -10.67
N THR A 304 -21.97 20.59 -11.76
CA THR A 304 -21.63 19.18 -11.71
C THR A 304 -20.18 18.95 -11.27
N ALA A 305 -19.24 19.75 -11.79
CA ALA A 305 -17.83 19.70 -11.42
C ALA A 305 -17.62 20.08 -9.96
N THR A 306 -18.17 21.21 -9.50
CA THR A 306 -18.11 21.67 -8.10
C THR A 306 -18.65 20.62 -7.14
N THR A 307 -19.84 20.06 -7.40
CA THR A 307 -20.42 19.02 -6.54
C THR A 307 -19.54 17.77 -6.50
N SER A 308 -18.96 17.38 -7.63
CA SER A 308 -18.05 16.24 -7.71
C SER A 308 -16.77 16.47 -6.91
N ASN A 309 -16.19 17.68 -7.01
CA ASN A 309 -14.97 18.04 -6.28
C ASN A 309 -15.22 18.13 -4.76
N VAL A 310 -16.34 18.74 -4.33
CA VAL A 310 -16.75 18.76 -2.91
C VAL A 310 -16.87 17.33 -2.37
N LYS A 311 -17.49 16.42 -3.14
CA LYS A 311 -17.57 15.01 -2.79
C LYS A 311 -16.20 14.35 -2.70
N ALA A 312 -15.28 14.64 -3.62
CA ALA A 312 -13.93 14.11 -3.59
C ALA A 312 -13.16 14.59 -2.35
N LEU A 313 -13.21 15.88 -2.02
CA LEU A 313 -12.59 16.45 -0.82
C LEU A 313 -13.13 15.82 0.48
N SER A 314 -14.43 15.49 0.52
CA SER A 314 -15.06 14.84 1.68
C SER A 314 -14.46 13.48 2.06
N ASN A 315 -13.62 12.89 1.20
CA ASN A 315 -12.90 11.66 1.52
C ASN A 315 -11.66 11.89 2.39
N GLY A 316 -11.08 13.10 2.44
CA GLY A 316 -9.85 13.36 3.20
C GLY A 316 -9.89 12.93 4.66
N PRO A 317 -10.89 13.37 5.44
CA PRO A 317 -11.06 12.91 6.82
C PRO A 317 -11.22 11.39 6.96
N LYS A 318 -11.78 10.69 5.96
CA LYS A 318 -11.91 9.23 5.98
C LYS A 318 -10.57 8.55 5.73
N ILE A 319 -9.79 9.05 4.76
CA ILE A 319 -8.45 8.53 4.43
C ILE A 319 -7.50 8.75 5.61
N ALA A 320 -7.53 9.95 6.23
CA ALA A 320 -6.74 10.23 7.42
C ALA A 320 -7.05 9.24 8.56
N ARG A 321 -8.34 9.03 8.87
CA ARG A 321 -8.76 8.06 9.90
C ARG A 321 -8.32 6.63 9.56
N ALA A 322 -8.50 6.20 8.32
CA ALA A 322 -8.08 4.87 7.88
C ALA A 322 -6.56 4.71 8.06
N THR A 323 -5.78 5.71 7.68
CA THR A 323 -4.32 5.72 7.82
C THR A 323 -3.88 5.67 9.28
N THR A 324 -4.54 6.41 10.18
CA THR A 324 -4.29 6.31 11.63
C THR A 324 -4.55 4.89 12.15
N VAL A 325 -5.63 4.24 11.70
CA VAL A 325 -5.92 2.84 12.07
C VAL A 325 -4.82 1.89 11.57
N MET A 326 -4.26 2.13 10.37
CA MET A 326 -3.15 1.33 9.86
C MET A 326 -1.89 1.47 10.69
N VAL A 327 -1.54 2.71 11.08
CA VAL A 327 -0.40 2.97 11.97
C VAL A 327 -0.56 2.18 13.27
N GLN A 328 -1.74 2.24 13.89
CA GLN A 328 -2.04 1.50 15.13
C GLN A 328 -1.98 -0.01 14.92
N TYR A 329 -2.46 -0.51 13.79
CA TYR A 329 -2.39 -1.92 13.44
C TYR A 329 -0.94 -2.40 13.29
N ALA A 330 -0.13 -1.72 12.48
CA ALA A 330 1.27 -2.06 12.27
C ALA A 330 2.05 -2.03 13.59
N ALA A 331 1.89 -0.96 14.37
CA ALA A 331 2.45 -0.83 15.71
C ALA A 331 2.13 -2.03 16.59
N LYS A 332 0.84 -2.37 16.72
CA LYS A 332 0.37 -3.46 17.55
C LYS A 332 0.95 -4.81 17.13
N GLU A 333 0.92 -5.14 15.84
CA GLU A 333 1.45 -6.40 15.32
C GLU A 333 2.96 -6.56 15.56
N LEU A 334 3.72 -5.48 15.43
CA LEU A 334 5.16 -5.53 15.71
C LEU A 334 5.46 -5.69 17.20
N VAL A 335 4.70 -5.02 18.07
CA VAL A 335 4.81 -5.19 19.54
C VAL A 335 4.45 -6.64 19.92
N GLU A 336 3.33 -7.16 19.43
CA GLU A 336 2.91 -8.54 19.67
C GLU A 336 3.97 -9.56 19.20
N ALA A 337 4.64 -9.30 18.07
CA ALA A 337 5.73 -10.15 17.61
C ALA A 337 6.93 -10.17 18.56
N ALA A 338 7.28 -9.03 19.15
CA ALA A 338 8.42 -8.90 20.07
C ALA A 338 8.15 -9.53 21.44
N GLU A 339 6.90 -9.55 21.90
CA GLU A 339 6.51 -10.17 23.18
C GLU A 339 6.52 -11.71 23.15
N ILE A 340 6.51 -12.31 21.96
CA ILE A 340 6.44 -13.76 21.82
C ILE A 340 7.83 -14.37 22.08
N PRO A 341 7.96 -15.33 23.03
CA PRO A 341 9.25 -15.92 23.36
C PRO A 341 9.94 -16.47 22.12
N HIS A 342 11.17 -16.03 21.92
CA HIS A 342 12.01 -16.49 20.81
C HIS A 342 12.59 -17.85 21.23
N GLY A 343 11.80 -18.91 21.03
CA GLY A 343 12.21 -20.28 21.37
C GLY A 343 13.56 -20.62 20.71
N GLY A 344 14.49 -21.14 21.53
CA GLY A 344 15.79 -21.65 21.10
C GLY A 344 15.72 -22.88 20.21
#